data_AF-A0A956KPM2-F1
#
_entry.id   AF-A0A956KPM2-F1
#
_cell.length_a   1.000
_cell.length_b   1.000
_cell.length_c   1.000
_cell.angle_alpha   90.00
_cell.angle_beta   90.00
_cell.angle_gamma   90.00
#
_symmetry.space_group_name_H-M   'P 1'
#
loop_
_entity.id
_entity.type
_entity.pdbx_description
1 polymer ?
#
loop_
_entity_poly.entity_id
_entity_poly.type
_entity_poly.pdbx_seq_one_letter_code
_entity_poly.pdbx_strand_id
1 'polypeptide(L)'
;MDAVHENPFPGLRAFEVDEDHLFFGRDEQVDQLLTRLRETRFLAIVGASGSGKSSLTRSGLIPSLHSGFMASAGSSWRIAVTTPGDDPIGNLTESL
;
A
#
# COMPACT_ATOMS: atom_id res chain seq x y z
N MET A 1 37.08 0.54 5.43
CA MET A 1 36.02 0.13 4.49
C MET A 1 34.89 1.11 4.71
N ASP A 2 34.78 2.11 3.85
CA ASP A 2 33.75 3.15 3.99
C ASP A 2 32.39 2.50 3.74
N ALA A 3 31.54 2.52 4.76
CA ALA A 3 30.14 2.15 4.59
C ALA A 3 29.49 3.20 3.68
N VAL A 4 29.20 2.81 2.44
CA VAL A 4 28.35 3.61 1.57
C VAL A 4 27.01 3.73 2.30
N HIS A 5 26.71 4.91 2.83
CA HIS A 5 25.37 5.23 3.30
C HIS A 5 24.49 5.30 2.06
N GLU A 6 23.80 4.21 1.75
CA GLU A 6 22.76 4.20 0.73
C GLU A 6 21.68 5.20 1.12
N ASN A 7 21.23 6.00 0.16
CA ASN A 7 20.13 6.93 0.37
C ASN A 7 18.89 6.10 0.75
N PRO A 8 18.28 6.33 1.94
CA PRO A 8 17.14 5.52 2.38
C PRO A 8 15.89 5.75 1.53
N PHE A 9 15.83 6.84 0.77
CA PHE A 9 14.65 7.16 -0.04
C PHE A 9 14.69 6.51 -1.43
N PRO A 10 13.57 5.92 -1.89
CA PRO A 10 13.53 5.12 -3.10
C PRO A 10 13.53 5.92 -4.42
N GLY A 11 13.61 7.25 -4.35
CA GLY A 11 13.50 8.12 -5.53
C GLY A 11 12.10 8.12 -6.13
N LEU A 12 11.98 7.85 -7.43
CA LEU A 12 10.71 7.84 -8.16
C LEU A 12 9.89 6.55 -8.01
N ARG A 13 10.52 5.49 -7.48
CA ARG A 13 9.87 4.23 -7.17
C ARG A 13 8.86 4.45 -6.03
N ALA A 14 7.76 3.70 -6.05
CA ALA A 14 6.84 3.67 -4.92
C ALA A 14 7.53 3.09 -3.68
N PHE A 15 7.15 3.57 -2.49
CA PHE A 15 7.53 2.90 -1.25
C PHE A 15 6.90 1.51 -1.21
N GLU A 16 7.64 0.54 -0.72
CA GLU A 16 7.19 -0.83 -0.49
C GLU A 16 6.62 -0.99 0.93
N VAL A 17 6.04 -2.17 1.19
CA VAL A 17 5.30 -2.45 2.42
C VAL A 17 6.17 -2.38 3.68
N ASP A 18 7.43 -2.79 3.56
CA ASP A 18 8.44 -2.80 4.64
C ASP A 18 9.15 -1.46 4.84
N GLU A 19 8.77 -0.44 4.08
CA GLU A 19 9.33 0.91 4.14
C GLU A 19 8.38 1.93 4.79
N ASP A 20 7.37 1.45 5.52
CA ASP A 20 6.40 2.25 6.29
C ASP A 20 7.07 3.24 7.24
N HIS A 21 8.17 2.81 7.87
CA HIS A 21 9.00 3.65 8.75
C HIS A 21 9.67 4.84 8.05
N LEU A 22 9.63 4.94 6.71
CA LEU A 22 10.13 6.07 5.92
C LEU A 22 9.01 6.90 5.28
N PHE A 23 7.75 6.49 5.44
CA PHE A 23 6.59 7.08 4.79
C PHE A 23 5.79 7.95 5.76
N PHE A 24 5.84 9.28 5.58
CA PHE A 24 5.26 10.25 6.52
C PHE A 24 4.33 11.26 5.85
N GLY A 25 3.50 11.94 6.67
CA GLY A 25 2.67 13.06 6.23
C GLY A 25 1.43 12.64 5.43
N ARG A 26 1.06 11.36 5.51
CA ARG A 26 -0.07 10.76 4.80
C ARG A 26 -1.07 10.02 5.69
N ASP A 27 -0.94 10.17 6.99
CA ASP A 27 -1.76 9.46 7.99
C ASP A 27 -3.26 9.73 7.80
N GLU A 28 -3.63 11.00 7.57
CA GLU A 28 -5.03 11.37 7.33
C GLU A 28 -5.61 10.67 6.09
N GLN A 29 -4.84 10.55 5.01
CA GLN A 29 -5.30 9.83 3.83
C GLN A 29 -5.43 8.33 4.11
N VAL A 30 -4.50 7.74 4.86
CA VAL A 30 -4.58 6.32 5.26
C VAL A 30 -5.85 6.06 6.09
N ASP A 31 -6.14 6.93 7.07
CA ASP A 31 -7.34 6.84 7.91
C ASP A 31 -8.64 6.95 7.09
N GLN A 32 -8.67 7.84 6.10
CA GLN A 32 -9.80 7.96 5.18
C GLN A 32 -9.99 6.69 4.34
N LEU A 33 -8.91 6.08 3.86
CA LEU A 33 -8.98 4.81 3.11
C LEU A 33 -9.50 3.68 4.00
N LEU A 34 -8.97 3.54 5.22
CA LEU A 34 -9.40 2.53 6.18
C LEU A 34 -10.88 2.69 6.55
N THR A 35 -11.33 3.93 6.79
CA THR A 35 -12.73 4.22 7.11
C THR A 35 -13.65 3.80 5.97
N ARG A 36 -13.32 4.15 4.73
CA ARG A 36 -14.14 3.74 3.55
C ARG A 36 -14.11 2.24 3.32
N LEU A 37 -12.96 1.59 3.48
CA LEU A 37 -12.82 0.13 3.30
C LEU A 37 -13.59 -0.68 4.35
N ARG A 38 -13.90 -0.10 5.53
CA ARG A 38 -14.82 -0.71 6.50
C ARG A 38 -16.26 -0.75 6.00
N GLU A 39 -16.65 0.22 5.17
CA GLU A 39 -18.02 0.38 4.67
C GLU A 39 -18.23 -0.26 3.28
N THR A 40 -17.16 -0.38 2.48
CA THR A 40 -17.24 -0.88 1.10
C THR A 40 -16.28 -2.05 0.85
N ARG A 41 -16.61 -2.90 -0.14
CA ARG A 41 -15.73 -3.98 -0.62
C ARG A 41 -14.82 -3.56 -1.78
N PHE A 42 -14.94 -2.33 -2.23
CA PHE A 42 -14.18 -1.78 -3.35
C PHE A 42 -13.87 -0.31 -3.08
N LEU A 43 -12.62 0.07 -3.31
CA LEU A 43 -12.12 1.42 -3.11
C LEU A 43 -11.17 1.80 -4.26
N ALA A 44 -11.53 2.85 -5.00
CA ALA A 44 -10.68 3.40 -6.05
C ALA A 44 -9.86 4.59 -5.50
N ILE A 45 -8.55 4.58 -5.75
CA ILE A 45 -7.65 5.70 -5.42
C ILE A 45 -7.26 6.40 -6.73
N VAL A 46 -7.73 7.63 -6.91
CA VAL A 46 -7.54 8.40 -8.14
C VAL A 46 -6.73 9.67 -7.84
N GLY A 47 -5.84 10.04 -8.75
CA GLY A 47 -4.97 11.21 -8.60
C GLY A 47 -3.91 11.26 -9.70
N ALA A 48 -3.24 12.40 -9.83
CA ALA A 48 -2.21 12.63 -10.85
C ALA A 48 -1.11 11.55 -10.83
N SER A 49 -0.47 11.32 -11.97
CA SER A 49 0.71 10.45 -12.02
C SER A 49 1.80 10.99 -11.09
N GLY A 50 2.51 10.11 -10.40
CA GLY A 50 3.53 10.50 -9.41
C GLY A 50 2.99 11.08 -8.09
N SER A 51 1.67 11.18 -7.87
CA SER A 51 1.11 11.70 -6.61
C SER A 51 1.28 10.77 -5.38
N GLY A 52 2.00 9.65 -5.52
CA GLY A 52 2.27 8.71 -4.44
C GLY A 52 1.15 7.71 -4.14
N LYS A 53 0.20 7.45 -5.06
CA LYS A 53 -0.90 6.50 -4.83
C LYS A 53 -0.42 5.09 -4.46
N SER A 54 0.54 4.57 -5.24
CA SER A 54 1.11 3.24 -4.98
C SER A 54 1.82 3.20 -3.63
N SER A 55 2.57 4.23 -3.27
CA SER A 55 3.20 4.35 -1.95
C SER A 55 2.17 4.43 -0.82
N LEU A 56 1.09 5.20 -1.00
CA LEU A 56 -0.01 5.30 -0.03
C LEU A 56 -0.66 3.94 0.23
N THR A 57 -0.86 3.14 -0.81
CA THR A 57 -1.41 1.79 -0.67
C THR A 57 -0.41 0.83 -0.04
N ARG A 58 0.84 0.80 -0.53
CA ARG A 58 1.86 -0.16 -0.12
C ARG A 58 2.43 0.10 1.26
N SER A 59 2.80 1.33 1.55
CA SER A 59 3.53 1.73 2.75
C SER A 59 2.63 2.36 3.82
N GLY A 60 1.42 2.81 3.44
CA GLY A 60 0.40 3.31 4.37
C GLY A 60 -0.70 2.29 4.68
N LEU A 61 -1.52 1.96 3.67
CA LEU A 61 -2.72 1.15 3.86
C LEU A 61 -2.43 -0.30 4.26
N ILE A 62 -1.57 -1.02 3.53
CA ILE A 62 -1.29 -2.45 3.80
C ILE A 62 -0.70 -2.67 5.21
N PRO A 63 0.34 -1.93 5.65
CA PRO A 63 0.86 -2.03 7.02
C PRO A 63 -0.23 -1.77 8.07
N SER A 64 -1.11 -0.79 7.83
CA SER A 64 -2.21 -0.47 8.73
C SER A 64 -3.27 -1.58 8.84
N LEU A 65 -3.50 -2.34 7.76
CA LEU A 65 -4.36 -3.52 7.78
C LEU A 65 -3.74 -4.63 8.64
N HIS A 66 -2.44 -4.86 8.52
CA HIS A 66 -1.72 -5.87 9.29
C HIS A 66 -1.61 -5.54 10.79
N SER A 67 -1.49 -4.26 11.14
CA SER A 67 -1.45 -3.83 12.55
C SER A 67 -2.80 -3.92 13.27
N GLY A 68 -3.86 -4.35 12.58
CA GLY A 68 -5.14 -4.69 13.19
C GLY A 68 -6.11 -3.51 13.35
N PHE A 69 -5.90 -2.40 12.63
CA PHE A 69 -6.84 -1.26 12.65
C PHE A 69 -8.26 -1.63 12.19
N MET A 70 -8.47 -2.76 11.52
CA MET A 70 -9.81 -3.28 11.19
C MET A 70 -10.24 -4.37 12.19
N ALA A 71 -10.60 -3.95 13.40
CA ALA A 71 -10.97 -4.84 14.50
C ALA A 71 -12.06 -5.88 14.18
N SER A 72 -12.98 -5.58 13.26
CA SER A 72 -14.04 -6.52 12.82
C SER A 72 -13.57 -7.54 11.77
N ALA A 73 -12.51 -7.24 11.02
CA ALA A 73 -11.94 -8.14 10.02
C ALA A 73 -10.70 -8.91 10.53
N GLY A 74 -10.11 -8.46 11.65
CA GLY A 74 -8.87 -9.01 12.20
C GLY A 74 -7.62 -8.55 11.43
N SER A 75 -6.48 -9.18 11.74
CA SER A 75 -5.17 -8.92 11.10
C SER A 75 -4.79 -9.95 10.02
N SER A 76 -5.63 -10.97 9.78
CA SER A 76 -5.38 -12.06 8.82
C SER A 76 -5.73 -11.66 7.39
N TRP A 77 -5.16 -10.56 6.90
CA TRP A 77 -5.32 -10.11 5.52
C TRP A 77 -4.40 -10.90 4.60
N ARG A 78 -4.97 -11.48 3.53
CA ARG A 78 -4.20 -11.96 2.39
C ARG A 78 -4.13 -10.84 1.36
N ILE A 79 -2.92 -10.37 1.06
CA ILE A 79 -2.68 -9.24 0.18
C ILE A 79 -2.16 -9.76 -1.15
N ALA A 80 -2.88 -9.45 -2.22
CA ALA A 80 -2.46 -9.67 -3.59
C ALA A 80 -2.21 -8.31 -4.24
N VAL A 81 -1.02 -8.13 -4.83
CA VAL A 81 -0.65 -6.94 -5.60
C VAL A 81 -0.50 -7.36 -7.04
N THR A 82 -1.35 -6.84 -7.92
CA THR A 82 -1.35 -7.21 -9.33
C THR A 82 -1.59 -6.01 -10.22
N THR A 83 -1.03 -6.05 -11.42
CA THR A 83 -1.36 -5.13 -12.51
C THR A 83 -2.20 -5.90 -13.51
N PRO A 84 -3.47 -5.52 -13.75
CA PRO A 84 -4.38 -6.33 -14.56
C PRO A 84 -3.84 -6.71 -15.94
N GLY A 85 -3.18 -5.78 -16.64
CA GLY A 85 -2.61 -6.02 -17.96
C GLY A 85 -3.65 -6.58 -18.95
N ASP A 86 -3.18 -7.43 -19.87
CA ASP A 86 -4.02 -8.09 -20.88
C ASP A 86 -4.69 -9.39 -20.38
N ASP A 87 -4.28 -9.92 -19.22
CA ASP A 87 -4.89 -11.08 -18.57
C ASP A 87 -5.19 -10.81 -17.07
N PRO A 88 -6.26 -10.06 -16.76
CA PRO A 88 -6.57 -9.65 -15.38
C PRO A 88 -6.80 -10.82 -14.42
N ILE A 89 -7.36 -11.93 -14.91
CA ILE A 89 -7.71 -13.08 -14.07
C ILE A 89 -6.48 -13.96 -13.84
N GLY A 90 -5.66 -14.19 -14.88
CA GLY A 90 -4.38 -14.88 -14.73
C GLY A 90 -3.45 -14.13 -13.79
N ASN A 91 -3.25 -12.83 -14.02
CA ASN A 91 -2.38 -11.99 -13.19
C ASN A 91 -2.86 -11.88 -11.73
N LEU A 92 -4.16 -11.95 -11.48
CA LEU A 92 -4.68 -12.01 -10.10
C LEU A 92 -4.39 -13.38 -9.47
N THR A 93 -4.59 -14.46 -10.22
CA THR A 93 -4.36 -15.84 -9.74
C THR A 93 -2.90 -16.06 -9.36
N GLU A 94 -1.95 -15.56 -10.16
CA GLU A 94 -0.52 -15.64 -9.85
C GLU A 94 -0.11 -14.83 -8.62
N SER A 95 -0.88 -13.78 -8.28
CA SER A 95 -0.59 -12.89 -7.15
C SER A 95 -1.18 -13.32 -5.80
N LEU A 96 -2.02 -14.36 -5.78
CA LEU A 96 -2.75 -14.83 -4.60
C LEU A 96 -1.99 -15.92 -3.86
#